data_AF-A0A2P2L6N5-F1
#
_entry.id   AF-A0A2P2L6N5-F1
#
_cell.length_a   1.000
_cell.length_b   1.000
_cell.length_c   1.000
_cell.angle_alpha   90.00
_cell.angle_beta   90.00
_cell.angle_gamma   90.00
#
_symmetry.space_group_name_H-M   'P 1'
#
loop_
_entity.id
_entity.type
_entity.pdbx_description
1 polymer ?
#
loop_
_entity_poly.entity_id
_entity_poly.type
_entity_poly.pdbx_seq_one_letter_code
_entity_poly.pdbx_strand_id
1 'polypeptide(L)'
;MPGSARLRDCEVLQKITTKQAEDKRLFGAICAAPAVTLLPWGLLRKKQMTCHPAFMDKLPTFWAVTSNVQVSGEVTTSQGPGTSFEFAVCLVEQLFGEYVARELGELLLMRSTDDTHRKEEFNTVEWSVDHKPHVLVPVANGSEEIEIVTIVDVLRRAKVDVEVASVEKSMQILASQGTKIVADKLLSDAAKSIYDLIILPGGTGGAERLQKSRVLKKLLQEQNIAGRIYGAVCSSPAVLHRQGLLKDKHATGHPSVLSKLTNGVVNGAKVVIDGKLITSKGLATVTDFTLAIVSKLFGHARARSVAEGLVFEYPRNVR
;
A
#
# COMPACT_ATOMS: atom_id res chain seq x y z
N MET A 1 6.76 -11.30 -17.05
CA MET A 1 5.65 -10.33 -16.95
C MET A 1 4.46 -10.78 -17.81
N PRO A 2 3.74 -11.85 -17.41
CA PRO A 2 2.64 -12.38 -18.22
C PRO A 2 1.48 -11.38 -18.37
N GLY A 3 1.23 -10.52 -17.38
CA GLY A 3 0.16 -9.52 -17.42
C GLY A 3 0.25 -8.55 -18.60
N SER A 4 1.29 -7.70 -18.64
CA SER A 4 1.46 -6.70 -19.72
C SER A 4 1.60 -7.33 -21.11
N ALA A 5 2.22 -8.52 -21.20
CA ALA A 5 2.30 -9.25 -22.47
C ALA A 5 0.91 -9.72 -22.95
N ARG A 6 0.09 -10.29 -22.05
CA ARG A 6 -1.29 -10.66 -22.38
C ARG A 6 -2.15 -9.47 -22.78
N LEU A 7 -1.94 -8.31 -22.15
CA LEU A 7 -2.63 -7.08 -22.55
C LEU A 7 -2.20 -6.60 -23.94
N ARG A 8 -0.88 -6.64 -24.25
CA ARG A 8 -0.34 -6.32 -25.58
C ARG A 8 -0.95 -7.21 -26.66
N ASP A 9 -1.11 -8.50 -26.38
CA ASP A 9 -1.59 -9.49 -27.34
C ASP A 9 -3.14 -9.52 -27.44
N CYS A 10 -3.84 -8.62 -26.73
CA CYS A 10 -5.30 -8.49 -26.80
C CYS A 10 -5.72 -7.52 -27.91
N GLU A 11 -6.10 -8.04 -29.08
CA GLU A 11 -6.53 -7.23 -30.22
C GLU A 11 -7.71 -6.31 -29.91
N VAL A 12 -8.66 -6.77 -29.08
CA VAL A 12 -9.83 -5.96 -28.69
C VAL A 12 -9.37 -4.73 -27.91
N LEU A 13 -8.47 -4.92 -26.93
CA LEU A 13 -7.93 -3.82 -26.16
C LEU A 13 -7.12 -2.87 -27.04
N GLN A 14 -6.28 -3.40 -27.93
CA GLN A 14 -5.52 -2.59 -28.89
C GLN A 14 -6.46 -1.69 -29.70
N LYS A 15 -7.53 -2.24 -30.30
CA LYS A 15 -8.51 -1.46 -31.08
C LYS A 15 -9.16 -0.35 -30.24
N ILE A 16 -9.54 -0.65 -29.00
CA ILE A 16 -10.13 0.35 -28.09
C ILE A 16 -9.14 1.47 -27.77
N THR A 17 -7.89 1.13 -27.44
CA THR A 17 -6.87 2.12 -27.07
C THR A 17 -6.40 2.94 -28.27
N THR A 18 -6.24 2.34 -29.45
CA THR A 18 -5.92 3.05 -30.69
C THR A 18 -7.02 4.06 -31.02
N LYS A 19 -8.29 3.65 -30.94
CA LYS A 19 -9.41 4.57 -31.16
C LYS A 19 -9.44 5.72 -30.15
N GLN A 20 -9.19 5.45 -28.87
CA GLN A 20 -9.03 6.51 -27.86
C GLN A 20 -7.95 7.53 -28.25
N ALA A 21 -6.81 7.06 -28.74
CA ALA A 21 -5.71 7.93 -29.17
C ALA A 21 -6.06 8.73 -30.44
N GLU A 22 -6.69 8.11 -31.43
CA GLU A 22 -7.16 8.77 -32.67
C GLU A 22 -8.20 9.87 -32.37
N ASP A 23 -9.11 9.60 -31.42
CA ASP A 23 -10.13 10.54 -30.95
C ASP A 23 -9.56 11.61 -29.99
N LYS A 24 -8.24 11.65 -29.78
CA LYS A 24 -7.54 12.55 -28.86
C LYS A 24 -8.08 12.52 -27.42
N ARG A 25 -8.47 11.33 -26.95
CA ARG A 25 -8.94 11.10 -25.58
C ARG A 25 -7.80 10.58 -24.72
N LEU A 26 -7.90 10.83 -23.42
CA LEU A 26 -6.89 10.41 -22.46
C LEU A 26 -6.70 8.89 -22.46
N PHE A 27 -5.44 8.47 -22.40
CA PHE A 27 -5.05 7.10 -22.14
C PHE A 27 -3.73 7.07 -21.36
N GLY A 28 -3.41 5.95 -20.74
CA GLY A 28 -2.17 5.87 -19.98
C GLY A 28 -1.70 4.46 -19.71
N ALA A 29 -0.44 4.37 -19.30
CA ALA A 29 0.20 3.11 -18.96
C ALA A 29 1.23 3.30 -17.85
N ILE A 30 1.29 2.37 -16.92
CA ILE A 30 2.20 2.40 -15.79
C ILE A 30 3.09 1.15 -15.78
N CYS A 31 4.25 1.25 -15.13
CA CYS A 31 5.18 0.14 -14.95
C CYS A 31 5.76 -0.31 -16.29
N ALA A 32 5.68 -1.60 -16.63
CA ALA A 32 6.20 -2.14 -17.87
C ALA A 32 5.31 -1.83 -19.09
N ALA A 33 4.05 -1.44 -18.89
CA ALA A 33 3.07 -1.30 -19.97
C ALA A 33 3.42 -0.25 -21.04
N PRO A 34 4.08 0.89 -20.74
CA PRO A 34 4.53 1.80 -21.79
C PRO A 34 5.45 1.10 -22.81
N ALA A 35 6.47 0.41 -22.33
CA ALA A 35 7.44 -0.28 -23.19
C ALA A 35 6.90 -1.60 -23.79
N VAL A 36 6.07 -2.32 -23.04
CA VAL A 36 5.62 -3.67 -23.42
C VAL A 36 4.31 -3.66 -24.21
N THR A 37 3.46 -2.64 -24.04
CA THR A 37 2.11 -2.61 -24.61
C THR A 37 1.93 -1.43 -25.56
N LEU A 38 2.09 -0.19 -25.08
CA LEU A 38 1.80 0.99 -25.90
C LEU A 38 2.83 1.22 -27.02
N LEU A 39 4.12 0.95 -26.74
CA LEU A 39 5.18 1.10 -27.75
C LEU A 39 4.97 0.16 -28.95
N PRO A 40 4.76 -1.17 -28.79
CA PRO A 40 4.44 -2.06 -29.91
C PRO A 40 3.19 -1.68 -30.71
N TRP A 41 2.19 -1.08 -30.08
CA TRP A 41 1.00 -0.57 -30.76
C TRP A 41 1.23 0.75 -31.51
N GLY A 42 2.42 1.33 -31.41
CA GLY A 42 2.77 2.59 -32.07
C GLY A 42 2.19 3.84 -31.39
N LEU A 43 1.62 3.71 -30.19
CA LEU A 43 0.90 4.78 -29.49
C LEU A 43 1.83 5.78 -28.77
N LEU A 44 3.15 5.54 -28.79
CA LEU A 44 4.16 6.41 -28.16
C LEU A 44 5.04 7.16 -29.17
N ARG A 45 4.69 7.16 -30.46
CA ARG A 45 5.46 7.86 -31.50
C ARG A 45 5.49 9.36 -31.23
N LYS A 46 6.70 9.93 -31.11
CA LYS A 46 6.94 11.37 -30.87
C LYS A 46 6.29 11.91 -29.58
N LYS A 47 6.10 11.04 -28.58
CA LYS A 47 5.59 11.40 -27.26
C LYS A 47 6.72 11.22 -26.26
N GLN A 48 6.89 12.13 -25.31
CA GLN A 48 7.76 11.86 -24.16
C GLN A 48 7.10 10.84 -23.24
N MET A 49 7.88 9.91 -22.68
CA MET A 49 7.33 8.85 -21.83
C MET A 49 8.32 8.39 -20.76
N THR A 50 7.78 7.84 -19.68
CA THR A 50 8.53 7.13 -18.65
C THR A 50 8.03 5.69 -18.58
N CYS A 51 8.80 4.80 -17.97
CA CYS A 51 8.36 3.43 -17.68
C CYS A 51 9.17 2.87 -16.51
N HIS A 52 8.86 1.63 -16.11
CA HIS A 52 9.64 0.97 -15.07
C HIS A 52 11.13 0.96 -15.43
N PRO A 53 12.05 1.30 -14.50
CA PRO A 53 13.49 1.40 -14.79
C PRO A 53 14.07 0.19 -15.51
N ALA A 54 13.66 -1.02 -15.11
CA ALA A 54 14.04 -2.28 -15.75
C ALA A 54 13.56 -2.50 -17.22
N PHE A 55 12.83 -1.54 -17.80
CA PHE A 55 12.32 -1.57 -19.18
C PHE A 55 12.67 -0.30 -19.96
N MET A 56 13.39 0.64 -19.36
CA MET A 56 13.74 1.92 -19.99
C MET A 56 14.64 1.74 -21.21
N ASP A 57 15.48 0.70 -21.22
CA ASP A 57 16.34 0.29 -22.33
C ASP A 57 15.56 -0.10 -23.60
N LYS A 58 14.27 -0.43 -23.46
CA LYS A 58 13.39 -0.78 -24.58
C LYS A 58 12.70 0.42 -25.22
N LEU A 59 12.76 1.58 -24.58
CA LEU A 59 12.17 2.81 -25.10
C LEU A 59 13.17 3.54 -26.01
N PRO A 60 12.70 4.29 -27.01
CA PRO A 60 13.58 5.17 -27.79
C PRO A 60 14.22 6.25 -26.90
N THR A 61 15.54 6.25 -26.78
CA THR A 61 16.30 7.10 -25.84
C THR A 61 15.94 8.58 -25.92
N PHE A 62 15.69 9.10 -27.12
CA PHE A 62 15.37 10.52 -27.33
C PHE A 62 14.06 10.96 -26.65
N TRP A 63 13.12 10.04 -26.46
CA TRP A 63 11.79 10.34 -25.92
C TRP A 63 11.58 9.79 -24.50
N ALA A 64 12.51 8.97 -24.00
CA ALA A 64 12.44 8.38 -22.69
C ALA A 64 12.93 9.36 -21.61
N VAL A 65 12.16 9.51 -20.53
CA VAL A 65 12.50 10.39 -19.39
C VAL A 65 12.41 9.63 -18.07
N THR A 66 13.06 10.15 -17.03
CA THR A 66 13.19 9.50 -15.71
C THR A 66 12.22 10.02 -14.65
N SER A 67 11.28 10.90 -15.01
CA SER A 67 10.23 11.38 -14.11
C SER A 67 9.31 10.24 -13.64
N ASN A 68 8.77 10.35 -12.42
CA ASN A 68 7.81 9.39 -11.86
C ASN A 68 6.55 9.27 -12.71
N VAL A 69 6.08 10.41 -13.24
CA VAL A 69 4.94 10.53 -14.14
C VAL A 69 5.33 11.44 -15.30
N GLN A 70 4.93 11.07 -16.51
CA GLN A 70 5.14 11.87 -17.72
C GLN A 70 3.85 11.98 -18.52
N VAL A 71 3.40 13.21 -18.74
CA VAL A 71 2.29 13.55 -19.64
C VAL A 71 2.85 14.01 -20.99
N SER A 72 2.27 13.55 -22.09
CA SER A 72 2.64 14.01 -23.43
C SER A 72 1.41 14.08 -24.35
N GLY A 73 0.74 15.23 -24.35
CA GLY A 73 -0.60 15.35 -24.94
C GLY A 73 -1.57 14.45 -24.18
N GLU A 74 -2.19 13.50 -24.87
CA GLU A 74 -3.26 12.64 -24.35
C GLU A 74 -2.75 11.40 -23.60
N VAL A 75 -1.45 11.10 -23.68
CA VAL A 75 -0.86 9.95 -23.01
C VAL A 75 -0.22 10.34 -21.69
N THR A 76 -0.56 9.62 -20.62
CA THR A 76 0.13 9.69 -19.33
C THR A 76 0.85 8.37 -19.06
N THR A 77 2.12 8.43 -18.69
CA THR A 77 2.92 7.25 -18.33
C THR A 77 3.53 7.38 -16.94
N SER A 78 3.79 6.27 -16.27
CA SER A 78 4.39 6.27 -14.93
C SER A 78 5.27 5.05 -14.66
N GLN A 79 6.22 5.16 -13.73
CA GLN A 79 7.31 4.19 -13.59
C GLN A 79 6.94 2.89 -12.88
N GLY A 80 6.10 2.89 -11.85
CA GLY A 80 5.88 1.65 -11.09
C GLY A 80 4.81 1.74 -10.01
N PRO A 81 4.63 0.67 -9.22
CA PRO A 81 3.68 0.66 -8.11
C PRO A 81 3.86 1.83 -7.13
N GLY A 82 5.10 2.21 -6.83
CA GLY A 82 5.46 3.31 -5.93
C GLY A 82 5.04 4.68 -6.44
N THR A 83 4.85 4.85 -7.75
CA THR A 83 4.41 6.11 -8.38
C THR A 83 2.91 6.09 -8.75
N SER A 84 2.17 5.06 -8.31
CA SER A 84 0.76 4.86 -8.69
C SER A 84 -0.19 5.95 -8.17
N PHE A 85 0.05 6.47 -6.97
CA PHE A 85 -0.72 7.60 -6.43
C PHE A 85 -0.51 8.87 -7.26
N GLU A 86 0.74 9.22 -7.57
CA GLU A 86 1.06 10.37 -8.43
C GLU A 86 0.42 10.21 -9.82
N PHE A 87 0.49 9.01 -10.39
CA PHE A 87 -0.15 8.69 -11.66
C PHE A 87 -1.68 8.90 -11.62
N ALA A 88 -2.34 8.38 -10.58
CA ALA A 88 -3.78 8.53 -10.42
C ALA A 88 -4.19 10.00 -10.21
N VAL A 89 -3.48 10.75 -9.38
CA VAL A 89 -3.75 12.19 -9.16
C VAL A 89 -3.53 13.01 -10.43
N CYS A 90 -2.50 12.68 -11.22
CA CYS A 90 -2.27 13.32 -12.52
C CYS A 90 -3.41 13.07 -13.52
N LEU A 91 -4.03 11.87 -13.49
CA LEU A 91 -5.22 11.60 -14.30
C LEU A 91 -6.45 12.36 -13.79
N VAL A 92 -6.61 12.47 -12.46
CA VAL A 92 -7.68 13.28 -11.85
C VAL A 92 -7.55 14.74 -12.25
N GLU A 93 -6.34 15.29 -12.26
CA GLU A 93 -6.07 16.66 -12.71
C GLU A 93 -6.49 16.88 -14.17
N GLN A 94 -6.13 15.94 -15.06
CA GLN A 94 -6.52 16.04 -16.48
C GLN A 94 -8.02 15.90 -16.71
N LEU A 95 -8.74 15.17 -15.83
CA LEU A 95 -10.17 14.93 -15.94
C LEU A 95 -11.03 16.00 -15.27
N PHE A 96 -10.57 16.54 -14.14
CA PHE A 96 -11.38 17.37 -13.24
C PHE A 96 -10.72 18.70 -12.85
N GLY A 97 -9.48 18.94 -13.29
CA GLY A 97 -8.72 20.15 -13.01
C GLY A 97 -7.85 20.07 -11.74
N GLU A 98 -6.91 21.00 -11.65
CA GLU A 98 -5.90 21.07 -10.58
C GLU A 98 -6.50 21.16 -9.17
N TYR A 99 -7.61 21.88 -9.02
CA TYR A 99 -8.26 22.05 -7.73
C TYR A 99 -8.73 20.72 -7.13
N VAL A 100 -9.43 19.89 -7.92
CA VAL A 100 -9.92 18.58 -7.49
C VAL A 100 -8.77 17.62 -7.19
N ALA A 101 -7.72 17.65 -8.02
CA ALA A 101 -6.51 16.86 -7.80
C ALA A 101 -5.80 17.24 -6.50
N ARG A 102 -5.73 18.54 -6.18
CA ARG A 102 -5.16 19.04 -4.93
C ARG A 102 -5.97 18.60 -3.71
N GLU A 103 -7.29 18.76 -3.74
CA GLU A 103 -8.17 18.29 -2.65
C GLU A 103 -8.03 16.79 -2.41
N LEU A 104 -7.99 15.99 -3.49
CA LEU A 104 -7.76 14.56 -3.39
C LEU A 104 -6.39 14.23 -2.77
N GLY A 105 -5.32 14.92 -3.19
CA GLY A 105 -3.99 14.72 -2.62
C GLY A 105 -3.90 15.02 -1.13
N GLU A 106 -4.64 16.03 -0.65
CA GLU A 106 -4.78 16.35 0.78
C GLU A 106 -5.54 15.24 1.53
N LEU A 107 -6.65 14.75 0.97
CA LEU A 107 -7.43 13.64 1.54
C LEU A 107 -6.63 12.33 1.63
N LEU A 108 -5.78 12.06 0.65
CA LEU A 108 -4.91 10.88 0.62
C LEU A 108 -3.68 11.02 1.52
N LEU A 109 -3.45 12.18 2.14
CA LEU A 109 -2.27 12.52 2.95
C LEU A 109 -0.95 12.50 2.16
N MET A 110 -0.99 12.79 0.85
CA MET A 110 0.20 12.77 -0.02
C MET A 110 1.15 13.95 0.22
N ARG A 111 0.66 15.07 0.75
CA ARG A 111 1.43 16.29 1.02
C ARG A 111 1.48 16.55 2.52
N SER A 112 2.32 15.86 3.28
CA SER A 112 2.68 16.34 4.62
C SER A 112 3.84 17.32 4.49
N THR A 113 3.64 18.57 4.92
CA THR A 113 4.59 19.70 4.88
C THR A 113 5.86 19.50 5.72
N ASP A 114 6.09 18.29 6.22
CA ASP A 114 7.20 17.96 7.09
C ASP A 114 7.76 16.59 6.72
N ASP A 115 8.62 16.57 5.70
CA ASP A 115 9.24 15.32 5.20
C ASP A 115 10.41 14.85 6.09
N THR A 116 10.59 15.49 7.25
CA THR A 116 11.67 15.27 8.21
C THR A 116 11.36 14.16 9.22
N HIS A 117 10.09 13.84 9.49
CA HIS A 117 9.66 12.86 10.49
C HIS A 117 9.06 11.59 9.85
N ARG A 118 9.91 10.80 9.18
CA ARG A 118 9.47 9.61 8.41
C ARG A 118 9.11 8.40 9.30
N LYS A 119 9.86 8.13 10.37
CA LYS A 119 9.66 6.98 11.27
C LYS A 119 10.13 7.33 12.68
N GLU A 120 9.30 7.06 13.69
CA GLU A 120 9.69 7.16 15.10
C GLU A 120 9.66 5.79 15.77
N GLU A 121 10.66 5.49 16.60
CA GLU A 121 10.82 4.20 17.26
C GLU A 121 11.09 4.38 18.75
N PHE A 122 10.24 3.76 19.57
CA PHE A 122 10.26 3.80 21.02
C PHE A 122 10.44 2.38 21.55
N ASN A 123 11.00 2.24 22.76
CA ASN A 123 11.19 0.94 23.42
C ASN A 123 11.83 -0.09 22.47
N THR A 124 12.92 0.29 21.81
CA THR A 124 13.53 -0.48 20.72
C THR A 124 13.84 -1.91 21.14
N VAL A 125 13.30 -2.86 20.38
CA VAL A 125 13.60 -4.30 20.51
C VAL A 125 13.85 -4.91 19.13
N GLU A 126 14.64 -5.96 19.07
CA GLU A 126 14.81 -6.74 17.85
C GLU A 126 13.55 -7.54 17.52
N TRP A 127 13.27 -7.68 16.23
CA TRP A 127 12.22 -8.56 15.72
C TRP A 127 12.88 -9.75 15.06
N SER A 128 13.17 -10.78 15.86
CA SER A 128 13.75 -12.02 15.37
C SER A 128 12.68 -13.10 15.22
N VAL A 129 12.74 -13.79 14.08
CA VAL A 129 12.00 -15.02 13.77
C VAL A 129 12.97 -15.94 13.06
N ASP A 130 13.04 -17.20 13.49
CA ASP A 130 13.98 -18.22 13.01
C ASP A 130 13.45 -19.03 11.82
N HIS A 131 12.25 -18.69 11.36
CA HIS A 131 11.54 -19.32 10.27
C HIS A 131 10.98 -18.26 9.30
N LYS A 132 10.34 -18.71 8.22
CA LYS A 132 9.64 -17.81 7.29
C LYS A 132 8.49 -17.13 8.05
N PRO A 133 8.46 -15.80 8.19
CA PRO A 133 7.45 -15.15 9.02
C PRO A 133 6.06 -15.38 8.45
N HIS A 134 5.10 -15.67 9.34
CA HIS A 134 3.70 -15.90 9.02
C HIS A 134 2.84 -14.75 9.55
N VAL A 135 2.14 -14.06 8.64
CA VAL A 135 1.45 -12.79 8.91
C VAL A 135 -0.04 -12.91 8.60
N LEU A 136 -0.87 -12.49 9.55
CA LEU A 136 -2.31 -12.38 9.36
C LEU A 136 -2.71 -10.95 9.03
N VAL A 137 -3.49 -10.80 7.95
CA VAL A 137 -4.19 -9.55 7.59
C VAL A 137 -5.70 -9.82 7.67
N PRO A 138 -6.37 -9.52 8.79
CA PRO A 138 -7.81 -9.67 8.91
C PRO A 138 -8.53 -8.57 8.12
N VAL A 139 -9.53 -8.94 7.33
CA VAL A 139 -10.28 -8.03 6.47
C VAL A 139 -11.78 -8.13 6.71
N ALA A 140 -12.50 -7.05 6.43
CA ALA A 140 -13.95 -6.96 6.61
C ALA A 140 -14.59 -6.16 5.48
N ASN A 141 -15.92 -6.20 5.38
CA ASN A 141 -16.62 -5.27 4.51
C ASN A 141 -16.33 -3.81 4.93
N GLY A 142 -15.94 -2.98 3.97
CA GLY A 142 -15.52 -1.60 4.19
C GLY A 142 -14.09 -1.43 4.70
N SER A 143 -13.26 -2.48 4.69
CA SER A 143 -11.81 -2.34 4.84
C SER A 143 -11.22 -1.56 3.65
N GLU A 144 -10.13 -0.83 3.88
CA GLU A 144 -9.46 -0.04 2.83
C GLU A 144 -8.66 -0.95 1.88
N GLU A 145 -9.04 -0.96 0.61
CA GLU A 145 -8.50 -1.86 -0.42
C GLU A 145 -7.03 -1.64 -0.76
N ILE A 146 -6.58 -0.39 -0.87
CA ILE A 146 -5.21 -0.04 -1.23
C ILE A 146 -4.27 -0.45 -0.09
N GLU A 147 -4.67 -0.23 1.16
CA GLU A 147 -3.92 -0.68 2.33
C GLU A 147 -3.80 -2.20 2.34
N ILE A 148 -4.91 -2.93 2.15
CA ILE A 148 -4.89 -4.40 2.07
C ILE A 148 -3.91 -4.88 0.99
N VAL A 149 -4.07 -4.40 -0.24
CA VAL A 149 -3.29 -4.86 -1.38
C VAL A 149 -1.82 -4.50 -1.22
N THR A 150 -1.52 -3.30 -0.73
CA THR A 150 -0.12 -2.85 -0.54
C THR A 150 0.58 -3.65 0.54
N ILE A 151 -0.07 -3.85 1.70
CA ILE A 151 0.50 -4.66 2.80
C ILE A 151 0.82 -6.07 2.29
N VAL A 152 -0.15 -6.71 1.63
CA VAL A 152 0.01 -8.07 1.11
C VAL A 152 1.09 -8.17 0.04
N ASP A 153 1.10 -7.27 -0.94
CA ASP A 153 2.07 -7.28 -2.05
C ASP A 153 3.51 -7.07 -1.55
N VAL A 154 3.74 -6.04 -0.72
CA VAL A 154 5.08 -5.70 -0.20
C VAL A 154 5.63 -6.83 0.66
N LEU A 155 4.83 -7.39 1.57
CA LEU A 155 5.26 -8.51 2.42
C LEU A 155 5.55 -9.77 1.59
N ARG A 156 4.69 -10.12 0.61
CA ARG A 156 4.93 -11.28 -0.27
C ARG A 156 6.18 -11.08 -1.14
N ARG A 157 6.49 -9.86 -1.60
CA ARG A 157 7.76 -9.53 -2.28
C ARG A 157 8.97 -9.76 -1.38
N ALA A 158 8.84 -9.46 -0.08
CA ALA A 158 9.86 -9.75 0.93
C ALA A 158 9.98 -11.26 1.29
N LYS A 159 9.15 -12.13 0.68
CA LYS A 159 9.06 -13.58 0.94
C LYS A 159 8.44 -13.95 2.29
N VAL A 160 7.62 -13.06 2.84
CA VAL A 160 6.76 -13.36 4.00
C VAL A 160 5.60 -14.25 3.57
N ASP A 161 5.17 -15.13 4.47
CA ASP A 161 3.93 -15.90 4.29
C ASP A 161 2.75 -15.08 4.80
N VAL A 162 1.88 -14.62 3.89
CA VAL A 162 0.80 -13.69 4.22
C VAL A 162 -0.54 -14.34 3.96
N GLU A 163 -1.34 -14.40 5.02
CA GLU A 163 -2.70 -14.92 5.00
C GLU A 163 -3.71 -13.78 5.19
N VAL A 164 -4.61 -13.64 4.22
CA VAL A 164 -5.73 -12.70 4.29
C VAL A 164 -6.96 -13.46 4.81
N ALA A 165 -7.56 -13.01 5.91
CA ALA A 165 -8.70 -13.70 6.51
C ALA A 165 -9.92 -12.79 6.67
N SER A 166 -11.06 -13.19 6.09
CA SER A 166 -12.31 -12.44 6.19
C SER A 166 -13.00 -12.68 7.54
N VAL A 167 -13.39 -11.60 8.22
CA VAL A 167 -14.21 -11.68 9.45
C VAL A 167 -15.70 -11.88 9.16
N GLU A 168 -16.09 -11.83 7.88
CA GLU A 168 -17.45 -12.04 7.42
C GLU A 168 -17.80 -13.55 7.40
N LYS A 169 -19.01 -13.87 6.96
CA LYS A 169 -19.43 -15.26 6.69
C LYS A 169 -18.93 -15.80 5.35
N SER A 170 -18.28 -14.96 4.54
CA SER A 170 -17.77 -15.29 3.20
C SER A 170 -16.32 -14.81 3.07
N MET A 171 -15.54 -15.49 2.25
CA MET A 171 -14.17 -15.06 1.91
C MET A 171 -14.16 -13.81 1.03
N GLN A 172 -15.23 -13.54 0.27
CA GLN A 172 -15.32 -12.32 -0.51
C GLN A 172 -15.83 -11.17 0.38
N ILE A 173 -15.11 -10.05 0.37
CA ILE A 173 -15.52 -8.78 0.97
C ILE A 173 -15.74 -7.71 -0.10
N LEU A 174 -16.58 -6.72 0.23
CA LEU A 174 -16.69 -5.46 -0.50
C LEU A 174 -15.92 -4.39 0.28
N ALA A 175 -14.80 -3.94 -0.27
CA ALA A 175 -13.93 -2.92 0.32
C ALA A 175 -14.57 -1.53 0.31
N SER A 176 -13.87 -0.55 0.90
CA SER A 176 -14.41 0.78 1.19
C SER A 176 -14.83 1.58 -0.05
N GLN A 177 -14.11 1.46 -1.18
CA GLN A 177 -14.46 2.08 -2.46
C GLN A 177 -15.13 1.09 -3.44
N GLY A 178 -15.64 -0.04 -2.92
CA GLY A 178 -16.40 -1.01 -3.70
C GLY A 178 -15.56 -2.08 -4.42
N THR A 179 -14.25 -2.11 -4.20
CA THR A 179 -13.40 -3.20 -4.71
C THR A 179 -13.80 -4.54 -4.08
N LYS A 180 -14.02 -5.58 -4.89
CA LYS A 180 -14.24 -6.94 -4.38
C LYS A 180 -12.89 -7.62 -4.15
N ILE A 181 -12.63 -8.03 -2.91
CA ILE A 181 -11.42 -8.77 -2.54
C ILE A 181 -11.84 -10.16 -2.04
N VAL A 182 -11.17 -11.20 -2.52
CA VAL A 182 -11.35 -12.57 -2.05
C VAL A 182 -10.20 -12.90 -1.11
N ALA A 183 -10.54 -13.11 0.17
CA ALA A 183 -9.60 -13.54 1.21
C ALA A 183 -9.18 -15.01 1.00
N ASP A 184 -8.06 -15.42 1.60
CA ASP A 184 -7.54 -16.78 1.52
C ASP A 184 -8.40 -17.76 2.35
N LYS A 185 -8.98 -17.29 3.46
CA LYS A 185 -9.92 -18.06 4.31
C LYS A 185 -10.81 -17.18 5.19
N LEU A 186 -11.70 -17.82 5.95
CA LEU A 186 -12.46 -17.18 7.02
C LEU A 186 -11.60 -17.02 8.28
N LEU A 187 -11.82 -15.96 9.05
CA LEU A 187 -11.09 -15.70 10.29
C LEU A 187 -11.24 -16.83 11.31
N SER A 188 -12.39 -17.54 11.31
CA SER A 188 -12.61 -18.70 12.17
C SER A 188 -11.63 -19.85 11.90
N ASP A 189 -11.18 -20.00 10.66
CA ASP A 189 -10.19 -21.02 10.28
C ASP A 189 -8.77 -20.51 10.50
N ALA A 190 -8.52 -19.23 10.20
CA ALA A 190 -7.26 -18.56 10.52
C ALA A 190 -6.93 -18.62 12.01
N ALA A 191 -7.94 -18.53 12.89
CA ALA A 191 -7.75 -18.57 14.34
C ALA A 191 -7.21 -19.90 14.89
N LYS A 192 -7.05 -20.92 14.05
CA LYS A 192 -6.42 -22.21 14.41
C LYS A 192 -4.90 -22.17 14.28
N SER A 193 -4.34 -21.11 13.70
CA SER A 193 -2.91 -20.91 13.46
C SER A 193 -2.32 -19.87 14.42
N ILE A 194 -0.99 -19.93 14.57
CA ILE A 194 -0.20 -18.91 15.24
C ILE A 194 0.46 -18.02 14.17
N TYR A 195 0.58 -16.73 14.45
CA TYR A 195 1.17 -15.74 13.55
C TYR A 195 2.26 -14.96 14.27
N ASP A 196 3.35 -14.67 13.58
CA ASP A 196 4.41 -13.79 14.08
C ASP A 196 3.94 -12.34 14.16
N LEU A 197 3.02 -11.98 13.26
CA LEU A 197 2.49 -10.63 13.14
C LEU A 197 1.01 -10.63 12.71
N ILE A 198 0.21 -9.78 13.36
CA ILE A 198 -1.17 -9.47 12.95
C ILE A 198 -1.26 -7.98 12.60
N ILE A 199 -1.66 -7.64 11.37
CA ILE A 199 -1.76 -6.26 10.88
C ILE A 199 -3.18 -5.91 10.49
N LEU A 200 -3.76 -4.89 11.13
CA LEU A 200 -5.12 -4.43 10.84
C LEU A 200 -5.09 -3.31 9.79
N PRO A 201 -5.61 -3.54 8.57
CA PRO A 201 -5.84 -2.47 7.60
C PRO A 201 -6.95 -1.54 8.09
N GLY A 202 -7.00 -0.33 7.54
CA GLY A 202 -7.98 0.69 7.86
C GLY A 202 -9.32 0.53 7.15
N GLY A 203 -9.92 1.69 6.85
CA GLY A 203 -11.29 1.84 6.39
C GLY A 203 -12.23 1.91 7.58
N THR A 204 -12.98 3.00 7.73
CA THR A 204 -13.83 3.24 8.92
C THR A 204 -14.84 2.10 9.13
N GLY A 205 -15.54 1.71 8.06
CA GLY A 205 -16.53 0.61 8.11
C GLY A 205 -15.89 -0.76 8.36
N GLY A 206 -14.68 -0.99 7.84
CA GLY A 206 -13.91 -2.21 8.09
C GLY A 206 -13.44 -2.29 9.53
N ALA A 207 -12.80 -1.23 10.04
CA ALA A 207 -12.32 -1.15 11.41
C ALA A 207 -13.43 -1.36 12.45
N GLU A 208 -14.63 -0.79 12.23
CA GLU A 208 -15.79 -1.02 13.09
C GLU A 208 -16.24 -2.49 13.12
N ARG A 209 -16.17 -3.20 11.98
CA ARG A 209 -16.50 -4.63 11.90
C ARG A 209 -15.41 -5.49 12.53
N LEU A 210 -14.14 -5.21 12.25
CA LEU A 210 -12.99 -5.86 12.88
C LEU A 210 -13.11 -5.77 14.40
N GLN A 211 -13.44 -4.60 14.94
CA GLN A 211 -13.61 -4.39 16.37
C GLN A 211 -14.72 -5.25 17.00
N LYS A 212 -15.81 -5.52 16.27
CA LYS A 212 -16.93 -6.33 16.75
C LYS A 212 -16.64 -7.84 16.72
N SER A 213 -15.59 -8.26 16.02
CA SER A 213 -15.20 -9.67 15.92
C SER A 213 -14.62 -10.19 17.24
N ARG A 214 -15.36 -11.08 17.90
CA ARG A 214 -14.89 -11.77 19.11
C ARG A 214 -13.67 -12.66 18.84
N VAL A 215 -13.62 -13.28 17.67
CA VAL A 215 -12.49 -14.12 17.23
C VAL A 215 -11.23 -13.26 17.10
N LEU A 216 -11.33 -12.10 16.44
CA LEU A 216 -10.18 -11.21 16.28
C LEU A 216 -9.73 -10.63 17.63
N LYS A 217 -10.67 -10.25 18.49
CA LYS A 217 -10.35 -9.78 19.84
C LYS A 217 -9.54 -10.84 20.60
N LYS A 218 -9.97 -12.10 20.58
CA LYS A 218 -9.24 -13.20 21.23
C LYS A 218 -7.82 -13.34 20.66
N LEU A 219 -7.69 -13.38 19.33
CA LEU A 219 -6.39 -13.49 18.66
C LEU A 219 -5.43 -12.36 19.03
N LEU A 220 -5.90 -11.11 19.05
CA LEU A 220 -5.05 -9.97 19.39
C LEU A 220 -4.58 -9.98 20.86
N GLN A 221 -5.44 -10.43 21.76
CA GLN A 221 -5.05 -10.60 23.17
C GLN A 221 -4.00 -11.70 23.32
N GLU A 222 -4.19 -12.85 22.68
CA GLU A 222 -3.21 -13.94 22.67
C GLU A 222 -1.88 -13.51 22.02
N GLN A 223 -1.94 -12.73 20.94
CA GLN A 223 -0.77 -12.16 20.28
C GLN A 223 0.04 -11.26 21.23
N ASN A 224 -0.64 -10.37 21.94
CA ASN A 224 -0.02 -9.45 22.89
C ASN A 224 0.54 -10.17 24.13
N ILE A 225 -0.20 -11.11 24.71
CA ILE A 225 0.25 -11.90 25.87
C ILE A 225 1.49 -12.73 25.52
N ALA A 226 1.54 -13.28 24.30
CA ALA A 226 2.71 -14.01 23.80
C ALA A 226 3.90 -13.11 23.42
N GLY A 227 3.78 -11.78 23.55
CA GLY A 227 4.82 -10.82 23.20
C GLY A 227 5.15 -10.78 21.70
N ARG A 228 4.21 -11.19 20.84
CA ARG A 228 4.39 -11.20 19.39
C ARG A 228 3.99 -9.87 18.76
N ILE A 229 4.37 -9.68 17.50
CA ILE A 229 4.24 -8.41 16.81
C ILE A 229 2.76 -8.19 16.45
N TYR A 230 2.30 -6.95 16.55
CA TYR A 230 0.98 -6.56 16.06
C TYR A 230 1.00 -5.10 15.60
N GLY A 231 0.06 -4.73 14.75
CA GLY A 231 0.02 -3.37 14.25
C GLY A 231 -1.28 -3.01 13.54
N ALA A 232 -1.44 -1.72 13.28
CA ALA A 232 -2.62 -1.19 12.62
C ALA A 232 -2.31 0.08 11.85
N VAL A 233 -2.99 0.29 10.72
CA VAL A 233 -2.86 1.50 9.91
C VAL A 233 -4.20 2.24 9.84
N CYS A 234 -4.14 3.56 9.61
CA CYS A 234 -5.29 4.40 9.33
C CYS A 234 -6.29 4.47 10.49
N SER A 235 -7.51 3.97 10.32
CA SER A 235 -8.56 3.97 11.34
C SER A 235 -8.40 2.85 12.38
N SER A 236 -7.64 1.79 12.05
CA SER A 236 -7.55 0.59 12.87
C SER A 236 -6.73 0.68 14.18
N PRO A 237 -5.84 1.67 14.40
CA PRO A 237 -5.32 1.94 15.74
C PRO A 237 -6.43 2.16 16.79
N ALA A 238 -7.60 2.67 16.40
CA ALA A 238 -8.75 2.76 17.31
C ALA A 238 -9.27 1.38 17.75
N VAL A 239 -9.10 0.33 16.93
CA VAL A 239 -9.45 -1.06 17.31
C VAL A 239 -8.50 -1.54 18.42
N LEU A 240 -7.20 -1.32 18.25
CA LEU A 240 -6.19 -1.66 19.26
C LEU A 240 -6.42 -0.88 20.57
N HIS A 241 -6.73 0.41 20.46
CA HIS A 241 -7.03 1.26 21.61
C HIS A 241 -8.21 0.72 22.44
N ARG A 242 -9.36 0.42 21.81
CA ARG A 242 -10.54 -0.11 22.52
C ARG A 242 -10.30 -1.50 23.14
N GLN A 243 -9.28 -2.22 22.70
CA GLN A 243 -8.88 -3.51 23.28
C GLN A 243 -7.81 -3.38 24.37
N GLY A 244 -7.40 -2.15 24.73
CA GLY A 244 -6.38 -1.90 25.74
C GLY A 244 -4.95 -2.18 25.27
N LEU A 245 -4.75 -2.47 23.98
CA LEU A 245 -3.45 -2.87 23.41
C LEU A 245 -2.51 -1.70 23.15
N LEU A 246 -2.99 -0.46 23.35
CA LEU A 246 -2.19 0.77 23.25
C LEU A 246 -1.92 1.41 24.62
N LYS A 247 -2.25 0.73 25.73
CA LYS A 247 -1.98 1.27 27.06
C LYS A 247 -0.47 1.40 27.26
N ASP A 248 -0.02 2.59 27.66
CA ASP A 248 1.39 2.93 27.89
C ASP A 248 2.28 2.71 26.65
N LYS A 249 1.71 2.90 25.45
CA LYS A 249 2.39 2.75 24.15
C LYS A 249 2.31 4.01 23.32
N HIS A 250 3.33 4.21 22.49
CA HIS A 250 3.33 5.24 21.46
C HIS A 250 2.66 4.73 20.19
N ALA A 251 1.76 5.53 19.62
CA ALA A 251 1.04 5.15 18.41
C ALA A 251 0.65 6.37 17.57
N THR A 252 0.46 6.14 16.28
CA THR A 252 -0.18 7.10 15.37
C THR A 252 -1.36 6.45 14.65
N GLY A 253 -2.07 7.23 13.85
CA GLY A 253 -3.24 6.78 13.08
C GLY A 253 -3.76 7.88 12.18
N HIS A 254 -4.86 7.59 11.49
CA HIS A 254 -5.53 8.58 10.65
C HIS A 254 -5.98 9.77 11.50
N PRO A 255 -5.90 11.02 11.00
CA PRO A 255 -6.32 12.20 11.76
C PRO A 255 -7.72 12.09 12.39
N SER A 256 -8.66 11.43 11.71
CA SER A 256 -10.04 11.22 12.21
C SER A 256 -10.16 10.30 13.44
N VAL A 257 -9.10 9.55 13.81
CA VAL A 257 -9.10 8.69 14.99
C VAL A 257 -8.14 9.13 16.08
N LEU A 258 -7.24 10.10 15.82
CA LEU A 258 -6.24 10.53 16.80
C LEU A 258 -6.87 11.02 18.11
N SER A 259 -7.98 11.75 18.05
CA SER A 259 -8.70 12.23 19.24
C SER A 259 -9.30 11.10 20.10
N LYS A 260 -9.43 9.89 19.53
CA LYS A 260 -9.91 8.69 20.24
C LYS A 260 -8.77 7.90 20.88
N LEU A 261 -7.52 8.18 20.50
CA LEU A 261 -6.35 7.55 21.10
C LEU A 261 -5.98 8.34 22.36
N THR A 262 -5.81 7.65 23.48
CA THR A 262 -5.25 8.24 24.71
C THR A 262 -3.72 8.22 24.67
N ASN A 263 -3.06 8.90 25.63
CA ASN A 263 -1.64 8.83 26.02
C ASN A 263 -0.65 8.19 25.03
N GLY A 264 0.38 8.93 24.60
CA GLY A 264 1.42 8.43 23.68
C GLY A 264 1.09 8.62 22.20
N VAL A 265 0.12 9.48 21.88
CA VAL A 265 -0.16 9.84 20.47
C VAL A 265 1.01 10.61 19.89
N VAL A 266 1.60 10.05 18.85
CA VAL A 266 2.69 10.69 18.10
C VAL A 266 2.09 11.36 16.86
N ASN A 267 2.06 12.70 16.91
CA ASN A 267 1.59 13.53 15.81
C ASN A 267 2.70 13.69 14.77
N GLY A 268 2.35 13.72 13.48
CA GLY A 268 3.30 13.98 12.41
C GLY A 268 3.92 12.71 11.79
N ALA A 269 4.43 11.78 12.61
CA ALA A 269 5.15 10.59 12.16
C ALA A 269 4.36 9.72 11.15
N LYS A 270 4.96 9.39 9.99
CA LYS A 270 4.33 8.47 9.01
C LYS A 270 4.18 7.05 9.58
N VAL A 271 5.17 6.61 10.36
CA VAL A 271 5.23 5.29 11.00
C VAL A 271 5.72 5.43 12.44
N VAL A 272 5.06 4.76 13.37
CA VAL A 272 5.47 4.68 14.79
C VAL A 272 5.65 3.23 15.17
N ILE A 273 6.81 2.89 15.74
CA ILE A 273 7.12 1.59 16.32
C ILE A 273 7.29 1.77 17.83
N ASP A 274 6.62 0.97 18.65
CA ASP A 274 6.85 0.90 20.10
C ASP A 274 7.05 -0.56 20.51
N GLY A 275 8.30 -0.98 20.64
CA GLY A 275 8.65 -2.38 20.89
C GLY A 275 8.15 -3.32 19.78
N LYS A 276 7.06 -4.05 20.06
CA LYS A 276 6.41 -5.02 19.15
C LYS A 276 5.13 -4.47 18.50
N LEU A 277 4.72 -3.24 18.83
CA LEU A 277 3.62 -2.52 18.18
C LEU A 277 4.15 -1.71 17.00
N ILE A 278 3.42 -1.71 15.89
CA ILE A 278 3.66 -0.77 14.77
C ILE A 278 2.35 -0.12 14.30
N THR A 279 2.35 1.20 14.07
CA THR A 279 1.19 1.94 13.56
C THR A 279 1.53 2.96 12.48
N SER A 280 0.54 3.35 11.68
CA SER A 280 0.72 4.31 10.59
C SER A 280 -0.57 5.09 10.25
N LYS A 281 -0.43 6.22 9.55
CA LYS A 281 -1.46 7.25 9.35
C LYS A 281 -2.52 6.91 8.31
N GLY A 282 -2.17 6.29 7.19
CA GLY A 282 -3.15 5.99 6.15
C GLY A 282 -2.56 5.63 4.80
N LEU A 283 -3.34 5.89 3.75
CA LEU A 283 -3.07 5.51 2.37
C LEU A 283 -1.68 5.89 1.88
N ALA A 284 -1.31 7.17 1.95
CA ALA A 284 -0.01 7.62 1.48
C ALA A 284 1.19 7.07 2.28
N THR A 285 0.97 6.53 3.49
CA THR A 285 2.03 6.04 4.38
C THR A 285 2.08 4.51 4.46
N VAL A 286 1.18 3.78 3.80
CA VAL A 286 1.09 2.31 3.95
C VAL A 286 2.29 1.58 3.34
N THR A 287 2.90 2.14 2.29
CA THR A 287 4.14 1.61 1.71
C THR A 287 5.30 1.79 2.69
N ASP A 288 5.48 2.98 3.29
CA ASP A 288 6.48 3.23 4.33
C ASP A 288 6.30 2.30 5.53
N PHE A 289 5.05 2.16 6.00
CA PHE A 289 4.67 1.26 7.09
C PHE A 289 5.08 -0.17 6.81
N THR A 290 4.77 -0.68 5.62
CA THR A 290 5.07 -2.07 5.29
C THR A 290 6.58 -2.29 5.05
N LEU A 291 7.27 -1.31 4.47
CA LEU A 291 8.73 -1.35 4.35
C LEU A 291 9.44 -1.28 5.70
N ALA A 292 8.88 -0.58 6.69
CA ALA A 292 9.38 -0.58 8.07
C ALA A 292 9.26 -1.99 8.69
N ILE A 293 8.15 -2.71 8.45
CA ILE A 293 7.99 -4.11 8.86
C ILE A 293 9.08 -4.99 8.21
N VAL A 294 9.25 -4.87 6.90
CA VAL A 294 10.29 -5.63 6.17
C VAL A 294 11.69 -5.31 6.73
N SER A 295 11.96 -4.05 7.04
CA SER A 295 13.23 -3.63 7.63
C SER A 295 13.45 -4.19 9.03
N LYS A 296 12.40 -4.30 9.87
CA LYS A 296 12.52 -4.88 11.21
C LYS A 296 12.73 -6.39 11.17
N LEU A 297 12.10 -7.10 10.22
CA LEU A 297 12.21 -8.55 10.10
C LEU A 297 13.49 -9.01 9.38
N PHE A 298 13.96 -8.25 8.37
CA PHE A 298 15.01 -8.69 7.46
C PHE A 298 16.14 -7.68 7.22
N GLY A 299 16.10 -6.52 7.88
CA GLY A 299 17.07 -5.45 7.72
C GLY A 299 16.83 -4.55 6.50
N HIS A 300 17.55 -3.41 6.49
CA HIS A 300 17.42 -2.36 5.48
C HIS A 300 17.73 -2.82 4.05
N ALA A 301 18.63 -3.80 3.87
CA ALA A 301 18.99 -4.30 2.55
C ALA A 301 17.78 -4.95 1.84
N ARG A 302 17.00 -5.77 2.57
CA ARG A 302 15.79 -6.39 2.03
C ARG A 302 14.71 -5.35 1.75
N ALA A 303 14.49 -4.42 2.68
CA ALA A 303 13.52 -3.35 2.51
C ALA A 303 13.83 -2.48 1.27
N ARG A 304 15.10 -2.09 1.09
CA ARG A 304 15.56 -1.33 -0.08
C ARG A 304 15.33 -2.09 -1.38
N SER A 305 15.70 -3.37 -1.45
CA SER A 305 15.48 -4.18 -2.64
C SER A 305 14.00 -4.28 -3.02
N VAL A 306 13.10 -4.41 -2.03
CA VAL A 306 11.66 -4.40 -2.29
C VAL A 306 11.19 -3.03 -2.77
N ALA A 307 11.64 -1.94 -2.15
CA ALA A 307 11.29 -0.57 -2.54
C ALA A 307 11.76 -0.22 -3.97
N GLU A 308 12.98 -0.61 -4.34
CA GLU A 308 13.52 -0.44 -5.70
C GLU A 308 12.66 -1.15 -6.74
N GLY A 309 12.23 -2.40 -6.45
CA GLY A 309 11.32 -3.15 -7.32
C GLY A 309 9.88 -2.61 -7.39
N LEU A 310 9.52 -1.69 -6.50
CA LEU A 310 8.27 -0.92 -6.55
C LEU A 310 8.46 0.43 -7.23
N VAL A 311 9.70 0.88 -7.46
CA VAL A 311 10.01 2.28 -7.81
C VAL A 311 9.52 3.24 -6.73
N PHE A 312 9.82 2.91 -5.47
CA PHE A 312 9.49 3.72 -4.30
C PHE A 312 10.77 4.23 -3.64
N GLU A 313 10.79 5.50 -3.24
CA GLU A 313 11.94 6.08 -2.57
C GLU A 313 12.13 5.43 -1.19
N TYR A 314 13.32 4.89 -0.94
CA TYR A 314 13.70 4.36 0.37
C TYR A 314 14.87 5.16 0.94
N PRO A 315 14.79 5.63 2.21
CA PRO A 315 15.87 6.40 2.80
C PRO A 315 17.22 5.70 2.69
N ARG A 316 18.24 6.44 2.23
CA ARG A 316 19.62 6.05 2.44
C ARG A 316 19.93 6.30 3.91
N ASN A 317 20.32 5.27 4.66
CA ASN A 317 20.68 5.41 6.06
C ASN A 317 21.63 6.61 6.21
N VAL A 318 21.20 7.67 6.90
CA VAL A 318 22.14 8.60 7.48
C VAL A 318 22.80 7.81 8.61
N ARG A 319 24.10 7.57 8.46
CA ARG A 319 24.90 6.90 9.48
C ARG A 319 24.85 7.66 10.80
#